data_AF-A0A960C1D3-F1
#
_entry.id   AF-A0A960C1D3-F1
#
_cell.length_a   1.000
_cell.length_b   1.000
_cell.length_c   1.000
_cell.angle_alpha   90.00
_cell.angle_beta   90.00
_cell.angle_gamma   90.00
#
_symmetry.space_group_name_H-M   'P 1'
#
loop_
_entity.id
_entity.type
_entity.pdbx_description
1 polymer ?
#
loop_
_entity_poly.entity_id
_entity_poly.type
_entity_poly.pdbx_seq_one_letter_code
_entity_poly.pdbx_strand_id
1 'polypeptide(L)'
;MDQSQPCRTLPEKVWAEHVVVAGAGSGDAREPDLIYIDLHLVHEVTSPQAFDGLRLAGRPVRRPDLTLATEDHNVPTVDIDKPIADPISRTQVETLRRNCAEFGITLHPMGDPEQGIVHVVGPQLGLTQPGMTVVCGDSHTSTHGAFGALAMGIGTSEVE
;
A
#
# COMPACT_ATOMS: atom_id res chain seq x y z
N MET A 1 7.04 40.77 -15.48
CA MET A 1 7.72 39.76 -16.32
C MET A 1 8.05 38.59 -15.42
N ASP A 2 7.71 37.41 -15.93
CA ASP A 2 7.62 36.09 -15.32
C ASP A 2 8.69 35.77 -14.26
N GLN A 3 8.26 35.58 -13.01
CA GLN A 3 9.04 34.81 -12.04
C GLN A 3 8.78 33.34 -12.36
N SER A 4 9.55 32.79 -13.29
CA SER A 4 9.46 31.38 -13.64
C SER A 4 9.62 30.56 -12.36
N GLN A 5 8.58 29.82 -11.98
CA GLN A 5 8.70 28.86 -10.90
C GLN A 5 9.91 27.95 -11.20
N PRO A 6 10.75 27.67 -10.21
CA PRO A 6 11.90 26.79 -10.42
C PRO A 6 11.42 25.47 -11.02
N CYS A 7 12.15 24.96 -12.02
CA CYS A 7 11.84 23.68 -12.65
C CYS A 7 11.79 22.59 -11.58
N ARG A 8 10.62 22.01 -11.37
CA ARG A 8 10.42 20.90 -10.43
C ARG A 8 10.86 19.58 -11.07
N THR A 9 11.50 18.74 -10.29
CA THR A 9 11.72 17.32 -10.57
C THR A 9 10.39 16.56 -10.61
N LEU A 10 10.38 15.34 -11.16
CA LEU A 10 9.20 14.49 -11.16
C LEU A 10 8.61 14.26 -9.73
N PRO A 11 9.39 13.82 -8.72
CA PRO A 11 8.84 13.62 -7.38
C PRO A 11 8.30 14.91 -6.74
N GLU A 12 8.93 16.07 -6.99
CA GLU A 12 8.41 17.36 -6.49
C GLU A 12 7.08 17.75 -7.14
N LYS A 13 6.87 17.42 -8.41
CA LYS A 13 5.58 17.63 -9.08
C LYS A 13 4.50 16.74 -8.49
N VAL A 14 4.77 15.44 -8.42
CA VAL A 14 3.82 14.46 -7.87
C VAL A 14 3.49 14.81 -6.43
N TRP A 15 4.49 15.05 -5.56
CA TRP A 15 4.24 15.45 -4.17
C TRP A 15 3.35 16.69 -4.08
N ALA A 16 3.69 17.76 -4.81
CA ALA A 16 2.95 19.01 -4.76
C ALA A 16 1.49 18.88 -5.22
N GLU A 17 1.18 17.96 -6.13
CA GLU A 17 -0.18 17.66 -6.58
C GLU A 17 -1.00 16.86 -5.56
N HIS A 18 -0.34 16.20 -4.60
CA HIS A 18 -0.98 15.32 -3.61
C HIS A 18 -1.03 15.91 -2.19
N VAL A 19 -0.46 17.09 -1.95
CA VAL A 19 -0.57 17.77 -0.64
C VAL A 19 -2.04 18.16 -0.39
N VAL A 20 -2.62 17.57 0.65
CA VAL A 20 -3.96 17.90 1.15
C VAL A 20 -3.87 19.01 2.20
N VAL A 21 -2.89 18.91 3.10
CA VAL A 21 -2.58 19.94 4.10
C VAL A 21 -1.08 20.17 4.10
N ALA A 22 -0.67 21.40 3.80
CA ALA A 22 0.73 21.78 3.90
C ALA A 22 1.17 21.80 5.37
N GLY A 23 2.30 21.19 5.66
CA GLY A 23 2.91 21.20 6.97
C GLY A 23 3.33 22.61 7.38
N ALA A 24 3.13 22.95 8.66
CA ALA A 24 3.44 24.26 9.22
C ALA A 24 4.90 24.35 9.71
N GLY A 25 5.38 25.58 9.96
CA GLY A 25 6.72 25.83 10.48
C GLY A 25 7.81 25.95 9.39
N SER A 26 9.07 26.01 9.83
CA SER A 26 10.23 26.21 8.95
C SER A 26 11.48 25.55 9.53
N GLY A 27 12.41 25.14 8.66
CA GLY A 27 13.64 24.45 9.09
C GLY A 27 13.32 23.11 9.76
N ASP A 28 14.09 22.74 10.78
CA ASP A 28 13.97 21.45 11.46
C ASP A 28 12.68 21.29 12.28
N ALA A 29 11.97 22.40 12.54
CA ALA A 29 10.69 22.41 13.23
C ALA A 29 9.48 22.31 12.29
N ARG A 30 9.72 22.09 10.98
CA ARG A 30 8.64 21.96 10.00
C ARG A 30 7.88 20.64 10.21
N GLU A 31 6.57 20.74 10.41
CA GLU A 31 5.67 19.60 10.41
C GLU A 31 5.60 18.98 9.00
N PRO A 32 5.44 17.66 8.86
CA PRO A 32 5.32 17.03 7.55
C PRO A 32 4.02 17.47 6.83
N ASP A 33 4.05 17.46 5.50
CA ASP A 33 2.82 17.62 4.72
C ASP A 33 1.92 16.39 4.89
N LEU A 34 0.61 16.61 4.96
CA LEU A 34 -0.37 15.53 4.79
C LEU A 34 -0.63 15.36 3.30
N ILE A 35 -0.28 14.20 2.76
CA ILE A 35 -0.50 13.85 1.36
C ILE A 35 -1.65 12.86 1.19
N TYR A 36 -2.31 12.92 0.04
CA TYR A 36 -3.26 11.92 -0.41
C TYR A 36 -2.51 10.70 -0.97
N ILE A 37 -3.08 9.50 -0.80
CA ILE A 37 -2.55 8.23 -1.30
C ILE A 37 -3.53 7.66 -2.34
N ASP A 38 -3.05 7.41 -3.56
CA ASP A 38 -3.89 6.92 -4.68
C ASP A 38 -4.03 5.41 -4.71
N LEU A 39 -3.02 4.68 -4.22
CA LEU A 39 -3.03 3.23 -4.17
C LEU A 39 -2.35 2.73 -2.90
N HIS A 40 -3.09 1.93 -2.14
CA HIS A 40 -2.56 1.25 -0.96
C HIS A 40 -2.54 -0.26 -1.23
N LEU A 41 -1.35 -0.84 -1.28
CA LEU A 41 -1.18 -2.28 -1.38
C LEU A 41 -0.97 -2.88 0.01
N VAL A 42 -1.59 -4.02 0.27
CA VAL A 42 -1.53 -4.71 1.55
C VAL A 42 -1.24 -6.20 1.35
N HIS A 43 -0.61 -6.82 2.34
CA HIS A 43 -0.25 -8.23 2.32
C HIS A 43 -0.29 -8.82 3.74
N GLU A 44 -0.16 -10.13 3.87
CA GLU A 44 -0.48 -10.87 5.08
C GLU A 44 0.50 -10.65 6.25
N VAL A 45 1.64 -10.00 6.02
CA VAL A 45 2.69 -9.86 7.05
C VAL A 45 2.51 -8.60 7.87
N THR A 46 2.36 -7.44 7.22
CA THR A 46 2.40 -6.14 7.92
C THR A 46 1.03 -5.51 8.11
N SER A 47 0.03 -5.91 7.32
CA SER A 47 -1.31 -5.32 7.36
C SER A 47 -2.24 -5.80 8.49
N PRO A 48 -2.09 -7.01 9.11
CA PRO A 48 -3.00 -7.45 10.17
C PRO A 48 -3.17 -6.46 11.33
N GLN A 49 -2.08 -5.84 11.80
CA GLN A 49 -2.11 -4.91 12.92
C GLN A 49 -2.92 -3.63 12.60
N ALA A 50 -2.85 -3.14 11.36
CA ALA A 50 -3.61 -1.96 10.93
C ALA A 50 -5.13 -2.22 10.98
N PHE A 51 -5.57 -3.40 10.52
CA PHE A 51 -6.97 -3.79 10.61
C PHE A 51 -7.46 -3.94 12.06
N ASP A 52 -6.62 -4.47 12.95
CA ASP A 52 -6.93 -4.53 14.38
C ASP A 52 -7.06 -3.12 14.99
N GLY A 53 -6.18 -2.19 14.62
CA GLY A 53 -6.24 -0.78 15.01
C GLY A 53 -7.57 -0.12 14.58
N LEU A 54 -7.93 -0.27 13.30
CA LEU A 54 -9.20 0.20 12.76
C LEU A 54 -10.39 -0.36 13.53
N ARG A 55 -10.40 -1.67 13.81
CA ARG A 55 -11.49 -2.33 14.54
C ARG A 55 -11.60 -1.84 15.97
N LEU A 56 -10.49 -1.70 16.68
CA LEU A 56 -10.44 -1.18 18.05
C LEU A 56 -10.92 0.27 18.13
N ALA A 57 -10.60 1.08 17.11
CA ALA A 57 -11.04 2.46 16.98
C ALA A 57 -12.49 2.61 16.45
N GLY A 58 -13.13 1.51 16.02
CA GLY A 58 -14.45 1.55 15.37
C GLY A 58 -14.44 2.30 14.03
N ARG A 59 -13.30 2.32 13.32
CA ARG A 59 -13.11 3.02 12.05
C ARG A 59 -13.21 2.05 10.87
N PRO A 60 -13.89 2.43 9.77
CA PRO A 60 -13.81 1.69 8.52
C PRO A 60 -12.54 2.03 7.74
N VAL A 61 -12.20 1.20 6.75
CA VAL A 61 -11.24 1.58 5.70
C VAL A 61 -11.88 2.66 4.83
N ARG A 62 -11.19 3.79 4.65
CA ARG A 62 -11.75 4.98 3.97
C ARG A 62 -11.97 4.77 2.47
N ARG A 63 -11.04 4.08 1.80
CA ARG A 63 -11.06 3.84 0.34
C ARG A 63 -10.75 2.38 0.01
N PRO A 64 -11.70 1.45 0.24
CA PRO A 64 -11.52 0.05 -0.14
C PRO A 64 -11.30 -0.11 -1.65
N ASP A 65 -11.84 0.81 -2.44
CA ASP A 65 -11.68 0.87 -3.90
C ASP A 65 -10.28 1.28 -4.37
N LEU A 66 -9.46 1.86 -3.48
CA LEU A 66 -8.05 2.20 -3.72
C LEU A 66 -7.10 1.32 -2.89
N THR A 67 -7.60 0.22 -2.35
CA THR A 67 -6.82 -0.73 -1.55
C THR A 67 -6.88 -2.12 -2.18
N LEU A 68 -5.72 -2.73 -2.43
CA LEU A 68 -5.64 -4.09 -2.96
C LEU A 68 -4.79 -4.97 -2.06
N ALA A 69 -5.30 -6.17 -1.78
CA ALA A 69 -4.58 -7.21 -1.07
C ALA A 69 -4.11 -8.33 -2.01
N THR A 70 -2.93 -8.88 -1.73
CA THR A 70 -2.45 -10.14 -2.31
C THR A 70 -1.77 -10.98 -1.23
N GLU A 71 -1.68 -12.29 -1.47
CA GLU A 71 -0.91 -13.22 -0.64
C GLU A 71 0.38 -13.58 -1.38
N ASP A 72 1.55 -13.27 -0.83
CA ASP A 72 2.82 -13.50 -1.53
C ASP A 72 4.05 -13.82 -0.65
N HIS A 73 4.04 -13.49 0.63
CA HIS A 73 5.20 -13.70 1.52
C HIS A 73 5.19 -15.07 2.21
N ASN A 74 3.99 -15.58 2.53
CA ASN A 74 3.74 -16.79 3.31
C ASN A 74 3.07 -17.90 2.48
N VAL A 75 3.19 -17.79 1.16
CA VAL A 75 2.67 -18.76 0.20
C VAL A 75 3.72 -19.87 0.01
N PRO A 76 3.36 -21.16 0.20
CA PRO A 76 4.31 -22.25 0.06
C PRO A 76 4.67 -22.49 -1.41
N THR A 77 5.96 -22.67 -1.69
CA THR A 77 6.44 -23.02 -3.04
C THR A 77 6.22 -24.50 -3.37
N VAL A 78 6.25 -25.37 -2.36
CA VAL A 78 6.04 -26.83 -2.49
C VAL A 78 4.64 -27.15 -1.97
N ASP A 79 3.94 -28.05 -2.66
CA ASP A 79 2.58 -28.48 -2.27
C ASP A 79 1.59 -27.30 -2.15
N ILE A 80 1.65 -26.35 -3.09
CA ILE A 80 0.82 -25.13 -3.08
C ILE A 80 -0.69 -25.40 -3.12
N ASP A 81 -1.08 -26.58 -3.61
CA ASP A 81 -2.45 -27.08 -3.64
C ASP A 81 -2.92 -27.67 -2.30
N LYS A 82 -2.03 -27.80 -1.31
CA LYS A 82 -2.33 -28.31 0.03
C LYS A 82 -2.48 -27.16 1.04
N PRO A 83 -3.10 -27.41 2.21
CA PRO A 83 -3.14 -26.43 3.28
C PRO A 83 -1.73 -26.03 3.76
N ILE A 84 -1.51 -24.72 4.01
CA ILE A 84 -0.22 -24.17 4.45
C ILE A 84 0.27 -24.86 5.72
N ALA A 85 1.33 -25.67 5.63
CA ALA A 85 1.77 -26.52 6.73
C ALA A 85 2.26 -25.72 7.95
N ASP A 86 2.95 -24.61 7.73
CA ASP A 86 3.40 -23.73 8.80
C ASP A 86 2.22 -22.99 9.46
N PRO A 87 2.02 -23.15 10.79
CA PRO A 87 0.87 -22.56 11.47
C PRO A 87 0.93 -21.03 11.54
N ILE A 88 2.11 -20.41 11.55
CA ILE A 88 2.28 -18.96 11.59
C ILE A 88 1.89 -18.37 10.23
N SER A 89 2.47 -18.89 9.14
CA SER A 89 2.15 -18.51 7.77
C SER A 89 0.65 -18.69 7.47
N ARG A 90 0.08 -19.82 7.89
CA ARG A 90 -1.37 -20.08 7.77
C ARG A 90 -2.19 -19.03 8.50
N THR A 91 -1.82 -18.71 9.75
CA THR A 91 -2.55 -17.73 10.56
C THR A 91 -2.52 -16.35 9.91
N GLN A 92 -1.38 -15.93 9.36
CA GLN A 92 -1.25 -14.64 8.68
C GLN A 92 -2.13 -14.56 7.43
N VAL A 93 -2.08 -15.57 6.56
CA VAL A 93 -2.93 -15.66 5.36
C VAL A 93 -4.42 -15.67 5.70
N GLU A 94 -4.84 -16.51 6.65
CA GLU A 94 -6.24 -16.56 7.10
C GLU A 94 -6.69 -15.24 7.73
N THR A 95 -5.79 -14.55 8.43
CA THR A 95 -6.08 -13.24 9.02
C THR A 95 -6.29 -12.18 7.94
N LEU A 96 -5.44 -12.13 6.91
CA LEU A 96 -5.63 -11.24 5.77
C LEU A 96 -6.99 -11.49 5.10
N ARG A 97 -7.33 -12.74 4.80
CA ARG A 97 -8.63 -13.12 4.19
C ARG A 97 -9.82 -12.61 5.01
N ARG A 98 -9.80 -12.83 6.33
CA ARG A 98 -10.86 -12.34 7.22
C ARG A 98 -10.95 -10.82 7.22
N ASN A 99 -9.82 -10.14 7.31
CA ASN A 99 -9.77 -8.67 7.30
C ASN A 99 -10.28 -8.10 5.97
N CYS A 100 -9.86 -8.64 4.82
CA CYS A 100 -10.35 -8.20 3.52
C CYS A 100 -11.86 -8.39 3.37
N ALA A 101 -12.39 -9.53 3.82
CA ALA A 101 -13.83 -9.78 3.83
C ALA A 101 -14.61 -8.83 4.75
N GLU A 102 -14.07 -8.55 5.94
CA GLU A 102 -14.68 -7.64 6.92
C GLU A 102 -14.71 -6.18 6.44
N PHE A 103 -13.61 -5.71 5.88
CA PHE A 103 -13.43 -4.31 5.48
C PHE A 103 -13.78 -4.04 4.00
N GLY A 104 -14.19 -5.07 3.25
CA GLY A 104 -14.61 -4.95 1.85
C GLY A 104 -13.46 -4.62 0.90
N ILE A 105 -12.25 -5.10 1.20
CA ILE A 105 -11.06 -4.94 0.35
C ILE A 105 -10.97 -6.08 -0.64
N THR A 106 -10.64 -5.76 -1.89
CA THR A 106 -10.34 -6.77 -2.92
C THR A 106 -9.07 -7.53 -2.55
N LEU A 107 -9.16 -8.85 -2.52
CA LEU A 107 -8.05 -9.76 -2.29
C LEU A 107 -7.89 -10.69 -3.50
N HIS A 108 -6.67 -10.82 -4.00
CA HIS A 108 -6.27 -11.91 -4.88
C HIS A 108 -5.61 -13.02 -4.03
N PRO A 109 -6.39 -14.02 -3.56
CA PRO A 109 -5.86 -15.06 -2.68
C PRO A 109 -5.00 -16.06 -3.45
N MET A 110 -4.26 -16.89 -2.71
CA MET A 110 -3.53 -18.03 -3.28
C MET A 110 -4.42 -18.89 -4.19
N GLY A 111 -4.01 -19.05 -5.45
CA GLY A 111 -4.74 -19.79 -6.49
C GLY A 111 -5.64 -18.94 -7.39
N ASP A 112 -5.80 -17.65 -7.10
CA ASP A 112 -6.42 -16.68 -8.00
C ASP A 112 -5.48 -16.40 -9.20
N PRO A 113 -5.98 -16.32 -10.45
CA PRO A 113 -5.14 -16.05 -11.62
C PRO A 113 -4.44 -14.67 -11.57
N GLU A 114 -4.98 -13.72 -10.82
CA GLU A 114 -4.42 -12.38 -10.63
C GLU A 114 -3.57 -12.26 -9.37
N GLN A 115 -3.38 -13.36 -8.62
CA GLN A 115 -2.45 -13.41 -7.50
C GLN A 115 -1.00 -13.29 -8.00
N GLY A 116 -0.19 -12.54 -7.25
CA GLY A 116 1.24 -12.43 -7.51
C GLY A 116 1.96 -11.66 -6.41
N ILE A 117 3.26 -11.44 -6.60
CA ILE A 117 4.07 -10.59 -5.73
C ILE A 117 3.45 -9.19 -5.68
N VAL A 118 3.35 -8.58 -4.50
CA VAL A 118 2.62 -7.33 -4.26
C VAL A 118 3.03 -6.19 -5.20
N HIS A 119 4.32 -6.07 -5.52
CA HIS A 119 4.82 -5.02 -6.42
C HIS A 119 4.76 -5.38 -7.91
N VAL A 120 4.34 -6.60 -8.25
CA VAL A 120 4.08 -7.07 -9.62
C VAL A 120 2.60 -6.90 -9.97
N VAL A 121 1.70 -7.24 -9.03
CA VAL A 121 0.24 -7.17 -9.28
C VAL A 121 -0.22 -5.75 -9.59
N GLY A 122 0.33 -4.73 -8.91
CA GLY A 122 -0.06 -3.33 -9.13
C GLY A 122 0.13 -2.89 -10.59
N PRO A 123 1.32 -3.02 -11.18
CA PRO A 123 1.52 -2.71 -12.59
C PRO A 123 0.83 -3.69 -13.55
N GLN A 124 0.83 -4.99 -13.26
CA GLN A 124 0.21 -6.01 -14.12
C GLN A 124 -1.29 -5.75 -14.35
N LEU A 125 -1.99 -5.37 -13.28
CA LEU A 125 -3.42 -5.07 -13.30
C LEU A 125 -3.73 -3.63 -13.76
N GLY A 126 -2.70 -2.84 -14.07
CA GLY A 126 -2.86 -1.43 -14.43
C GLY A 126 -3.32 -0.54 -13.28
N LEU A 127 -3.13 -0.95 -12.03
CA LEU A 127 -3.47 -0.15 -10.85
C LEU A 127 -2.42 0.93 -10.60
N THR A 128 -1.15 0.61 -10.87
CA THR A 128 -0.06 1.59 -10.81
C THR A 128 -0.01 2.41 -12.09
N GLN A 129 -0.26 3.70 -11.98
CA GLN A 129 -0.25 4.64 -13.10
C GLN A 129 0.72 5.81 -12.86
N PRO A 130 1.22 6.46 -13.93
CA PRO A 130 2.08 7.62 -13.81
C PRO A 130 1.43 8.74 -12.99
N GLY A 131 2.24 9.39 -12.15
CA GLY A 131 1.80 10.51 -11.32
C GLY A 131 1.08 10.13 -10.03
N MET A 132 0.89 8.84 -9.73
CA MET A 132 0.28 8.39 -8.49
C MET A 132 1.22 8.46 -7.28
N THR A 133 0.62 8.52 -6.10
CA THR A 133 1.22 8.17 -4.81
C THR A 133 0.84 6.73 -4.43
N VAL A 134 1.84 5.89 -4.19
CA VAL A 134 1.64 4.45 -3.89
C VAL A 134 2.34 4.08 -2.59
N VAL A 135 1.63 3.39 -1.69
CA VAL A 135 2.20 2.91 -0.43
C VAL A 135 1.89 1.45 -0.19
N CYS A 136 2.78 0.80 0.55
CA CYS A 136 2.59 -0.56 1.05
C CYS A 136 3.46 -0.72 2.30
N GLY A 137 3.04 -1.60 3.21
CA GLY A 137 3.84 -2.02 4.36
C GLY A 137 5.06 -2.88 3.99
N ASP A 138 5.72 -2.61 2.85
CA ASP A 138 6.86 -3.34 2.32
C ASP A 138 7.96 -2.39 1.83
N SER A 139 9.22 -2.76 2.03
CA SER A 139 10.37 -1.90 1.72
C SER A 139 10.64 -1.73 0.21
N HIS A 140 10.15 -2.63 -0.63
CA HIS A 140 10.37 -2.63 -2.08
C HIS A 140 9.30 -1.86 -2.87
N THR A 141 8.40 -1.15 -2.18
CA THR A 141 7.34 -0.32 -2.81
C THR A 141 7.88 0.70 -3.79
N SER A 142 9.15 1.11 -3.66
CA SER A 142 9.83 1.96 -4.64
C SER A 142 9.86 1.39 -6.07
N THR A 143 9.60 0.08 -6.26
CA THR A 143 9.44 -0.59 -7.56
C THR A 143 8.45 0.14 -8.48
N HIS A 144 7.37 0.66 -7.92
CA HIS A 144 6.34 1.38 -8.67
C HIS A 144 6.84 2.72 -9.26
N GLY A 145 7.98 3.23 -8.79
CA GLY A 145 8.65 4.41 -9.37
C GLY A 145 9.06 4.23 -10.83
N ALA A 146 9.23 2.98 -11.30
CA ALA A 146 9.44 2.68 -12.71
C ALA A 146 8.31 3.18 -13.63
N PHE A 147 7.11 3.40 -13.08
CA PHE A 147 5.93 3.89 -13.79
C PHE A 147 5.75 5.41 -13.65
N GLY A 148 6.70 6.12 -13.04
CA GLY A 148 6.58 7.56 -12.77
C GLY A 148 5.63 7.88 -11.61
N ALA A 149 5.36 6.91 -10.73
CA ALA A 149 4.68 7.12 -9.46
C ALA A 149 5.68 7.54 -8.37
N LEU A 150 5.21 8.29 -7.37
CA LEU A 150 5.92 8.46 -6.11
C LEU A 150 5.50 7.33 -5.16
N ALA A 151 6.37 6.35 -4.98
CA ALA A 151 6.03 5.14 -4.24
C ALA A 151 6.99 4.89 -3.07
N MET A 152 6.45 4.57 -1.89
CA MET A 152 7.23 4.43 -0.67
C MET A 152 6.71 3.33 0.25
N GLY A 153 7.66 2.60 0.84
CA GLY A 153 7.36 1.67 1.91
C GLY A 153 7.03 2.44 3.17
N ILE A 154 5.99 1.99 3.88
CA ILE A 154 5.52 2.60 5.12
C ILE A 154 5.62 1.60 6.28
N GLY A 155 5.75 2.10 7.50
CA GLY A 155 5.78 1.27 8.70
C GLY A 155 4.39 0.74 9.06
N THR A 156 4.33 -0.31 9.88
CA THR A 156 3.06 -0.92 10.32
C THR A 156 2.07 0.07 10.95
N SER A 157 2.56 1.09 11.65
CA SER A 157 1.71 2.15 12.25
C SER A 157 1.12 3.11 11.22
N GLU A 158 1.72 3.21 10.03
CA GLU A 158 1.28 4.10 8.95
C GLU A 158 0.32 3.40 7.98
N VAL A 159 0.19 2.07 8.06
CA VAL A 159 -0.74 1.26 7.24
C VAL A 159 -2.20 1.46 7.68
N GLU A 160 -2.48 1.95 8.90
CA GLU A 160 -3.85 2.22 9.40
C GLU A 160 -4.50 3.48 8.80
#